data_AF-A0A4S2H6P0-F1
#
_entry.id   AF-A0A4S2H6P0-F1
#
_cell.length_a   1.000
_cell.length_b   1.000
_cell.length_c   1.000
_cell.angle_alpha   90.00
_cell.angle_beta   90.00
_cell.angle_gamma   90.00
#
_symmetry.space_group_name_H-M   'P 1'
#
loop_
_entity.id
_entity.type
_entity.pdbx_description
1 polymer ?
#
loop_
_entity_poly.entity_id
_entity_poly.type
_entity_poly.pdbx_seq_one_letter_code
_entity_poly.pdbx_strand_id
1 'polypeptide(L)'
;MGKLPLPTIHIKNEGTLTKVFVDGKEVEGVVSITFSHSIYQNNHIPVVRLELMADKVHIGTHQVFDLPEIYHPFYVSSGKLVEAGVLTNDQLNDLLEKGLL
;
A
#
# COMPACT_ATOMS: atom_id res chain seq x y z
N MET A 1 -23.69 15.77 1.63
CA MET A 1 -22.43 15.26 1.04
C MET A 1 -22.81 14.44 -0.18
N GLY A 2 -22.34 14.82 -1.37
CA GLY A 2 -22.60 14.04 -2.59
C GLY A 2 -21.89 12.69 -2.51
N LYS A 3 -22.57 11.61 -2.88
CA LYS A 3 -21.99 10.27 -2.95
C LYS A 3 -20.96 10.28 -4.09
N LEU A 4 -19.68 10.10 -3.77
CA LEU A 4 -18.64 9.95 -4.80
C LEU A 4 -18.97 8.73 -5.67
N PRO A 5 -18.81 8.81 -7.00
CA PRO A 5 -19.06 7.68 -7.88
C PRO A 5 -18.09 6.55 -7.53
N LEU A 6 -18.62 5.34 -7.35
CA LEU A 6 -17.80 4.14 -7.17
C LEU A 6 -17.22 3.74 -8.53
N PRO A 7 -15.99 3.20 -8.57
CA PRO A 7 -15.36 2.77 -9.81
C PRO A 7 -16.13 1.61 -10.45
N THR A 8 -16.15 1.57 -11.77
CA THR A 8 -16.70 0.44 -12.53
C THR A 8 -15.60 -0.59 -12.77
N ILE A 9 -15.80 -1.79 -12.22
CA ILE A 9 -14.85 -2.90 -12.38
C ILE A 9 -15.41 -3.88 -13.40
N HIS A 10 -14.66 -4.15 -14.45
CA HIS A 10 -14.99 -5.15 -15.47
C HIS A 10 -13.91 -6.24 -15.47
N ILE A 11 -14.32 -7.48 -15.27
CA ILE A 11 -13.43 -8.65 -15.28
C ILE A 11 -13.77 -9.47 -16.51
N LYS A 12 -12.79 -9.67 -17.39
CA LYS A 12 -12.92 -10.47 -18.60
C LYS A 12 -12.10 -11.75 -18.43
N ASN A 13 -12.78 -12.90 -18.44
CA ASN A 13 -12.12 -14.20 -18.42
C ASN A 13 -12.10 -14.78 -19.84
N GLU A 14 -10.90 -15.04 -20.36
CA GLU A 14 -10.63 -15.67 -21.64
C GLU A 14 -9.99 -17.06 -21.42
N GLY A 15 -10.57 -17.84 -20.49
CA GLY A 15 -10.07 -19.15 -20.10
C GLY A 15 -8.87 -19.06 -19.16
N THR A 16 -7.66 -19.27 -19.68
CA THR A 16 -6.41 -19.23 -18.90
C THR A 16 -5.97 -17.81 -18.54
N LEU A 17 -6.49 -16.79 -19.23
CA LEU A 17 -6.18 -15.40 -18.97
C LEU A 17 -7.39 -14.70 -18.36
N THR A 18 -7.19 -14.04 -17.22
CA THR A 18 -8.17 -13.11 -16.65
C THR A 18 -7.62 -11.70 -16.72
N LYS A 19 -8.38 -10.79 -17.35
CA LYS A 19 -8.07 -9.36 -17.44
C LYS A 19 -9.01 -8.58 -16.55
N VAL A 20 -8.48 -7.57 -15.86
CA VAL A 20 -9.26 -6.68 -14.99
C VAL A 20 -9.17 -5.27 -15.52
N PHE A 21 -10.30 -4.57 -15.61
CA PHE A 21 -10.40 -3.18 -16.01
C PHE A 21 -11.06 -2.37 -14.91
N VAL A 22 -10.46 -1.25 -14.52
CA VAL A 22 -11.02 -0.27 -13.57
C VAL A 22 -11.27 1.03 -14.33
N ASP A 23 -12.53 1.47 -14.39
CA ASP A 23 -12.97 2.64 -15.17
C ASP A 23 -12.49 2.60 -16.63
N GLY A 24 -12.51 1.40 -17.22
CA GLY A 24 -12.10 1.14 -18.60
C GLY A 24 -10.59 0.98 -18.83
N LYS A 25 -9.75 1.14 -17.79
CA LYS A 25 -8.29 0.95 -17.89
C LYS A 25 -7.90 -0.44 -17.41
N GLU A 26 -7.13 -1.17 -18.22
CA GLU A 26 -6.60 -2.49 -17.85
C GLU A 26 -5.62 -2.35 -16.68
N VAL A 27 -5.77 -3.21 -15.68
CA VAL A 27 -4.85 -3.36 -14.55
C VAL A 27 -3.98 -4.57 -14.82
N GLU A 28 -2.72 -4.34 -15.14
CA GLU A 28 -1.74 -5.38 -15.44
C GLU A 28 -1.17 -6.01 -14.16
N GLY A 29 -0.64 -7.24 -14.29
CA GLY A 29 0.05 -7.93 -13.19
C GLY A 29 -0.87 -8.50 -12.10
N VAL A 30 -2.19 -8.55 -12.33
CA VAL A 30 -3.15 -9.16 -11.39
C VAL A 30 -2.92 -10.67 -11.32
N VAL A 31 -2.71 -11.19 -10.12
CA VAL A 31 -2.51 -12.63 -9.85
C VAL A 31 -3.70 -13.28 -9.14
N SER A 32 -4.48 -12.50 -8.41
CA SER A 32 -5.65 -12.99 -7.68
C SER A 32 -6.73 -11.92 -7.58
N ILE A 33 -7.98 -12.37 -7.57
CA ILE A 33 -9.17 -11.53 -7.42
C ILE A 33 -10.02 -12.13 -6.31
N THR A 34 -10.31 -11.35 -5.27
CA THR A 34 -11.18 -11.76 -4.15
C THR A 34 -12.39 -10.84 -4.05
N PHE A 35 -13.57 -11.44 -3.90
CA PHE A 35 -14.83 -10.73 -3.73
C PHE A 35 -15.26 -10.74 -2.27
N SER A 36 -15.58 -9.56 -1.72
CA SER A 36 -16.16 -9.42 -0.38
C SER A 36 -17.58 -8.90 -0.48
N HIS A 37 -18.54 -9.81 -0.26
CA HIS A 37 -19.97 -9.54 -0.30
C HIS A 37 -20.54 -9.58 1.13
N SER A 38 -19.97 -8.78 2.05
CA SER A 38 -20.52 -8.66 3.40
C SER A 38 -21.60 -7.58 3.43
N ILE A 39 -22.84 -8.01 3.62
CA ILE A 39 -24.02 -7.15 3.73
C ILE A 39 -23.86 -6.14 4.88
N TYR A 40 -23.27 -6.59 5.99
CA TYR A 40 -23.13 -5.80 7.22
C TYR A 40 -21.90 -4.88 7.23
N GLN A 41 -20.84 -5.22 6.50
CA GLN A 41 -19.57 -4.46 6.53
C GLN A 41 -19.46 -3.45 5.39
N ASN A 42 -20.12 -3.69 4.25
CA ASN A 42 -19.91 -2.89 3.03
C ASN A 42 -21.18 -2.14 2.57
N ASN A 43 -22.21 -1.99 3.41
CA ASN A 43 -23.47 -1.30 3.04
C ASN A 43 -24.08 -1.82 1.72
N HIS A 44 -24.08 -3.13 1.50
CA HIS A 44 -24.51 -3.78 0.25
C HIS A 44 -23.70 -3.43 -1.01
N ILE A 45 -22.54 -2.78 -0.86
CA ILE A 45 -21.66 -2.46 -1.98
C ILE A 45 -20.67 -3.63 -2.17
N PRO A 46 -20.55 -4.20 -3.38
CA PRO A 46 -19.56 -5.22 -3.64
C PRO A 46 -18.15 -4.62 -3.53
N VAL A 47 -17.27 -5.29 -2.79
CA VAL A 47 -15.85 -4.92 -2.71
C VAL A 47 -15.03 -5.95 -3.46
N VAL A 48 -14.22 -5.47 -4.41
CA VAL A 48 -13.25 -6.29 -5.15
C VAL A 48 -11.86 -5.97 -4.62
N ARG A 49 -11.11 -7.02 -4.27
CA ARG A 49 -9.70 -6.93 -3.90
C ARG A 49 -8.86 -7.55 -5.00
N LEU A 50 -7.86 -6.81 -5.45
CA LEU A 50 -6.90 -7.25 -6.46
C LEU A 50 -5.56 -7.48 -5.77
N GLU A 51 -4.95 -8.62 -6.05
CA GLU A 51 -3.57 -8.90 -5.70
C GLU A 51 -2.72 -8.76 -6.95
N LEU A 52 -1.62 -8.00 -6.86
CA LEU A 52 -0.75 -7.69 -7.99
C LEU A 52 0.68 -8.14 -7.68
N MET A 53 1.37 -8.68 -8.69
CA MET A 53 2.82 -8.83 -8.63
C MET A 53 3.48 -7.48 -8.95
N ALA A 54 4.35 -7.04 -8.06
CA ALA A 54 5.13 -5.83 -8.23
C ALA A 54 6.63 -6.14 -8.22
N ASP A 55 7.36 -5.64 -9.22
CA ASP A 55 8.83 -5.62 -9.21
C ASP A 55 9.36 -4.54 -8.25
N LYS A 56 8.68 -3.39 -8.22
CA LYS A 56 9.01 -2.25 -7.34
C LYS A 56 7.74 -1.65 -6.76
N VAL A 57 7.80 -1.28 -5.49
CA VAL A 57 6.69 -0.63 -4.77
C VAL A 57 7.14 0.76 -4.35
N HIS A 58 6.42 1.78 -4.81
CA HIS A 58 6.62 3.16 -4.41
C HIS A 58 5.42 3.61 -3.58
N ILE A 59 5.66 4.01 -2.34
CA ILE A 59 4.61 4.51 -1.44
C ILE A 59 4.90 5.98 -1.15
N GLY A 60 4.12 6.87 -1.74
CA GLY A 60 4.16 8.29 -1.40
C GLY A 60 3.34 8.54 -0.14
N THR A 61 3.98 8.74 1.00
CA THR A 61 3.31 9.09 2.26
C THR A 61 3.55 10.56 2.61
N HIS A 62 2.53 11.26 3.09
CA HIS A 62 2.69 12.59 3.72
C HIS A 62 2.82 12.48 5.25
N GLN A 63 2.64 11.27 5.81
CA GLN A 63 2.61 11.01 7.24
C GLN A 63 3.12 9.58 7.46
N VAL A 64 4.17 9.43 8.26
CA VAL A 64 4.64 8.13 8.74
C VAL A 64 3.62 7.65 9.76
N PHE A 65 2.78 6.69 9.38
CA PHE A 65 2.01 5.96 10.37
C PHE A 65 2.98 5.13 11.21
N ASP A 66 2.77 5.07 12.53
CA ASP A 66 3.50 4.13 13.38
C ASP A 66 3.46 2.74 12.74
N LEU A 67 4.63 2.11 12.64
CA LEU A 67 4.73 0.75 12.14
C LEU A 67 3.85 -0.17 13.00
N PRO A 68 3.21 -1.20 12.41
CA PRO A 68 2.55 -2.23 13.19
C PRO A 68 3.51 -2.78 14.26
N GLU A 69 3.03 -3.01 15.49
CA GLU A 69 3.87 -3.39 16.64
C GLU A 69 4.84 -4.54 16.36
N ILE A 70 4.44 -5.48 15.48
CA ILE A 70 5.28 -6.63 15.10
C ILE A 70 6.63 -6.24 14.48
N TYR A 71 6.73 -5.03 13.91
CA TYR A 71 7.94 -4.54 13.27
C TYR A 71 8.80 -3.64 14.18
N HIS A 72 8.28 -3.22 15.34
CA HIS A 72 9.04 -2.39 16.30
C HIS A 72 10.40 -2.96 16.76
N PRO A 73 10.59 -4.29 16.92
CA PRO A 73 11.90 -4.82 17.32
C PRO A 73 12.97 -4.69 16.25
N PHE A 74 12.58 -4.55 14.97
CA PHE A 74 13.48 -4.61 13.82
C PHE A 74 13.86 -3.22 13.29
N TYR A 75 13.21 -2.17 13.79
CA TYR A 75 13.46 -0.79 13.37
C TYR A 75 13.60 0.09 14.60
N VAL A 76 14.70 0.84 14.66
CA VAL A 76 14.90 1.91 15.63
C VAL A 76 14.72 3.23 14.92
N SER A 77 13.92 4.14 15.48
CA SER A 77 13.75 5.46 14.90
C SER A 77 15.07 6.23 14.94
N SER A 78 15.35 6.99 13.88
CA SER A 78 16.53 7.86 13.81
C SER A 78 16.60 8.84 14.99
N GLY A 79 15.45 9.36 15.43
CA GLY A 79 15.35 10.21 16.62
C GLY A 79 15.83 9.51 17.90
N LYS A 80 15.45 8.24 18.11
CA LYS A 80 15.93 7.45 19.26
C LYS A 80 17.44 7.19 19.21
N LEU A 81 18.02 7.07 18.02
CA LEU A 81 19.47 6.94 17.86
C LEU A 81 20.21 8.22 18.26
N VAL A 82 19.62 9.38 17.97
CA VAL A 82 20.17 10.68 18.39
C VAL A 82 20.02 10.89 19.89
N GLU A 83 18.84 10.59 20.45
CA GLU A 83 18.58 10.67 21.90
C GLU A 83 19.48 9.72 22.71
N ALA A 84 19.76 8.53 22.18
CA ALA A 84 20.66 7.56 22.78
C ALA A 84 22.15 7.90 22.59
N GLY A 85 22.48 8.98 21.86
CA GLY A 85 23.85 9.40 21.57
C GLY A 85 24.61 8.46 20.63
N VAL A 86 23.91 7.57 19.93
CA VAL A 86 24.47 6.65 18.94
C VAL A 86 24.83 7.39 17.65
N LEU A 87 24.02 8.41 17.31
CA LEU A 87 24.27 9.31 16.18
C LEU A 87 24.24 10.77 16.63
N THR A 88 25.10 11.59 16.04
CA THR A 88 24.94 13.06 16.08
C THR A 88 23.93 13.51 15.02
N ASN A 89 23.36 14.71 15.18
CA ASN A 89 22.47 15.28 14.16
C ASN A 89 23.16 15.42 12.79
N ASP A 90 24.46 15.73 12.77
CA ASP A 90 25.21 15.87 11.52
C ASP A 90 25.38 14.53 10.80
N GLN A 91 25.67 13.45 11.55
CA GLN A 91 25.74 12.09 10.99
C GLN A 91 24.38 11.60 10.51
N LEU A 92 23.30 11.94 11.23
CA LEU A 92 21.95 11.62 10.79
C LEU A 92 21.63 12.30 9.44
N ASN A 93 21.94 13.58 9.30
CA ASN A 93 21.70 14.33 8.06
C ASN A 93 22.50 13.76 6.88
N ASP A 94 23.78 13.42 7.09
CA ASP A 94 24.62 12.81 6.05
C ASP A 94 24.08 11.44 5.58
N LEU A 95 23.54 10.65 6.50
CA LEU A 95 22.93 9.35 6.16
C LEU A 95 21.60 9.49 5.41
N LEU A 96 20.78 10.48 5.77
CA LEU A 96 19.54 10.80 5.06
C LEU A 96 19.81 11.31 3.64
N GLU A 97 20.80 12.19 3.46
CA GLU A 97 21.21 12.69 2.14
C GLU A 97 21.73 11.57 1.22
N LYS A 98 22.34 10.54 1.81
CA LYS A 98 22.82 9.35 1.09
C LYS A 98 21.74 8.28 0.87
N GLY A 99 20.53 8.46 1.40
CA GLY A 99 19.45 7.48 1.32
C GLY A 99 19.77 6.16 2.04
N LEU A 100 20.61 6.21 3.07
CA LEU A 100 21.01 5.06 3.88
C LEU A 100 20.15 4.89 5.15
N LEU A 101 19.22 5.82 5.38
CA LEU A 101 18.21 5.83 6.44
C LEU A 101 16.86 6.28 5.89
#